data_AF-A0A6V7XXN1-F1
#
_entry.id   AF-A0A6V7XXN1-F1
#
_cell.length_a   1.000
_cell.length_b   1.000
_cell.length_c   1.000
_cell.angle_alpha   90.00
_cell.angle_beta   90.00
_cell.angle_gamma   90.00
#
_symmetry.space_group_name_H-M   'P 1'
#
loop_
_entity.id
_entity.type
_entity.pdbx_description
1 polymer ?
#
loop_
_entity_poly.entity_id
_entity_poly.type
_entity_poly.pdbx_seq_one_letter_code
_entity_poly.pdbx_strand_id
1 'polypeptide(L)'
;MIKWSEFIFTKSVAHFKRVSLTNVEFALLIAIILSKSGGENLSPEGKDLLYDESAKYTNILLRYNQRRLGLIEGAQRLAECISLVNRSIENAYAGRLMLSHQIKHYSMDVSYLKCSNFMKKVLERCD
;
A
#
# COMPACT_ATOMS: atom_id res chain seq x y z
N MET A 1 27.05 -0.63 -10.59
CA MET A 1 26.06 -0.99 -9.55
C MET A 1 24.78 -0.23 -9.85
N ILE A 2 23.78 -0.87 -10.44
CA ILE A 2 22.53 -0.20 -10.83
C ILE A 2 21.78 0.18 -9.54
N LYS A 3 21.50 1.47 -9.34
CA LYS A 3 20.69 1.98 -8.23
C LYS A 3 19.21 1.64 -8.44
N TRP A 4 18.88 0.35 -8.41
CA TRP A 4 17.50 -0.14 -8.46
C TRP A 4 16.64 0.44 -7.34
N SER A 5 17.26 0.75 -6.19
CA SER A 5 16.62 1.46 -5.08
C SER A 5 16.11 2.83 -5.50
N GLU A 6 16.89 3.65 -6.21
CA GLU A 6 16.41 4.93 -6.74
C GLU A 6 15.28 4.71 -7.75
N PHE A 7 15.35 3.74 -8.65
CA PHE A 7 14.29 3.54 -9.64
C PHE A 7 12.94 3.14 -8.99
N ILE A 8 12.97 2.22 -8.03
CA ILE A 8 11.78 1.70 -7.36
C ILE A 8 11.18 2.75 -6.42
N PHE A 9 12.01 3.38 -5.57
CA PHE A 9 11.53 4.41 -4.63
C PHE A 9 11.10 5.69 -5.35
N THR A 10 11.85 6.15 -6.36
CA THR A 10 11.52 7.41 -7.04
C THR A 10 10.26 7.28 -7.89
N LYS A 11 10.05 6.14 -8.57
CA LYS A 11 8.81 5.92 -9.35
C LYS A 11 7.59 5.72 -8.46
N SER A 12 7.71 4.96 -7.37
CA SER A 12 6.59 4.76 -6.45
C SER A 12 6.20 6.08 -5.78
N VAL A 13 7.16 6.87 -5.29
CA VAL A 13 6.91 8.17 -4.64
C VAL A 13 6.46 9.24 -5.64
N ALA A 14 6.91 9.20 -6.91
CA ALA A 14 6.48 10.16 -7.93
C ALA A 14 4.96 10.15 -8.17
N HIS A 15 4.31 8.98 -8.08
CA HIS A 15 2.86 8.89 -8.19
C HIS A 15 2.14 9.58 -7.03
N PHE A 16 2.63 9.43 -5.80
CA PHE A 16 2.11 10.14 -4.63
C PHE A 16 2.34 11.66 -4.72
N LYS A 17 3.52 12.07 -5.18
CA LYS A 17 3.86 13.48 -5.39
C LYS A 17 2.99 14.14 -6.47
N ARG A 18 2.64 13.40 -7.54
CA ARG A 18 1.78 13.91 -8.61
C ARG A 18 0.33 14.04 -8.17
N VAL A 19 -0.18 13.08 -7.40
CA VAL A 19 -1.56 13.07 -6.93
C VAL A 19 -1.79 14.12 -5.82
N SER A 20 -0.74 14.55 -5.12
CA SER A 20 -0.78 15.60 -4.08
C SER A 20 -1.90 15.35 -3.08
N LEU A 21 -1.82 14.21 -2.39
CA LEU A 21 -2.81 13.82 -1.39
C LEU A 21 -2.87 14.85 -0.25
N THR A 22 -4.07 15.18 0.16
CA THR A 22 -4.31 15.86 1.43
C THR A 22 -4.03 14.91 2.60
N ASN A 23 -3.79 15.48 3.79
CA ASN A 23 -3.61 14.67 5.01
C ASN A 23 -4.82 13.76 5.30
N VAL A 24 -6.03 14.22 4.98
CA VAL A 24 -7.26 13.44 5.16
C VAL A 24 -7.34 12.28 4.17
N GLU A 25 -7.06 12.53 2.88
CA GLU A 25 -6.99 11.47 1.87
C GLU A 25 -5.92 10.44 2.25
N PHE A 26 -4.74 10.88 2.68
CA PHE A 26 -3.65 10.00 3.10
C PHE A 26 -4.05 9.12 4.29
N ALA A 27 -4.62 9.71 5.35
CA ALA A 27 -5.06 8.96 6.52
C ALA A 27 -6.13 7.92 6.19
N LEU A 28 -7.11 8.27 5.35
CA LEU A 28 -8.16 7.35 4.91
C LEU A 28 -7.60 6.23 4.02
N LEU A 29 -6.62 6.52 3.17
CA LEU A 29 -5.97 5.48 2.36
C LEU A 29 -5.19 4.49 3.23
N ILE A 30 -4.52 4.94 4.29
CA ILE A 30 -3.88 4.05 5.26
C ILE A 30 -4.91 3.17 5.96
N ALA A 31 -6.04 3.73 6.40
CA ALA A 31 -7.12 2.96 7.02
C ALA A 31 -7.70 1.90 6.07
N ILE A 32 -7.90 2.23 4.79
CA ILE A 32 -8.35 1.29 3.75
C ILE A 32 -7.34 0.16 3.54
N ILE A 33 -6.04 0.48 3.47
CA ILE A 33 -4.98 -0.52 3.31
C ILE A 33 -4.94 -1.48 4.48
N LEU A 34 -5.04 -0.97 5.71
CA LEU A 34 -5.00 -1.77 6.94
C LEU A 34 -6.28 -2.61 7.14
N SER A 35 -7.38 -2.22 6.51
CA SER A 35 -8.66 -2.93 6.57
C SER A 35 -8.84 -3.96 5.45
N LYS A 36 -7.77 -4.42 4.79
CA LYS A 36 -7.92 -5.46 3.76
C LYS A 36 -8.15 -6.84 4.38
N SER A 37 -9.24 -7.50 3.95
CA SER A 37 -9.66 -8.83 4.38
C SER A 37 -8.84 -10.00 3.78
N GLY A 38 -7.79 -9.73 3.02
CA GLY A 38 -7.01 -10.73 2.29
C GLY A 38 -6.00 -11.54 3.11
N GLY A 39 -6.07 -11.50 4.44
CA GLY A 39 -5.19 -12.31 5.30
C GLY A 39 -5.58 -13.78 5.29
N GLU A 40 -4.63 -14.68 5.02
CA GLU A 40 -4.85 -16.12 4.93
C GLU A 40 -5.32 -16.72 6.28
N ASN A 41 -4.88 -16.14 7.40
CA ASN A 41 -5.16 -16.62 8.75
C ASN A 41 -6.30 -15.90 9.50
N LEU A 42 -7.23 -15.27 8.76
CA LEU A 42 -8.40 -14.62 9.34
C LEU A 42 -9.62 -15.55 9.33
N SER A 43 -10.39 -15.55 10.42
CA SER A 43 -11.71 -16.19 10.44
C SER A 43 -12.65 -15.50 9.42
N PRO A 44 -13.71 -16.19 8.95
CA PRO A 44 -14.72 -15.58 8.09
C PRO A 44 -15.27 -14.26 8.67
N GLU A 45 -15.60 -14.26 9.96
CA GLU A 45 -16.13 -13.08 10.66
C GLU A 45 -15.11 -11.94 10.71
N GLY A 46 -13.82 -12.26 10.88
CA GLY A 46 -12.74 -11.28 10.82
C GLY A 46 -12.56 -10.69 9.43
N LYS A 47 -12.75 -11.49 8.37
CA LYS A 47 -12.72 -11.03 6.98
C LYS A 47 -13.88 -10.08 6.69
N ASP A 48 -15.07 -10.42 7.17
CA ASP A 48 -16.28 -9.58 7.02
C ASP A 48 -16.11 -8.24 7.75
N LEU A 49 -15.63 -8.27 9.01
CA LEU A 49 -15.35 -7.05 9.77
C LEU A 49 -14.39 -6.10 9.05
N LEU A 50 -13.29 -6.64 8.50
CA LEU A 50 -12.32 -5.84 7.76
C LEU A 50 -12.91 -5.30 6.45
N TYR A 51 -13.72 -6.11 5.76
CA TYR A 51 -14.44 -5.66 4.57
C TYR A 51 -15.35 -4.46 4.87
N ASP A 52 -16.14 -4.55 5.95
CA ASP A 52 -17.05 -3.49 6.37
C ASP A 52 -16.31 -2.19 6.73
N GLU A 53 -15.19 -2.30 7.46
CA GLU A 53 -14.35 -1.15 7.79
C GLU A 53 -13.72 -0.53 6.53
N SER A 54 -13.23 -1.35 5.61
CA SER A 54 -12.71 -0.88 4.31
C SER A 54 -13.77 -0.14 3.49
N ALA A 55 -14.99 -0.69 3.42
CA ALA A 55 -16.11 -0.06 2.73
C ALA A 55 -16.52 1.28 3.38
N LYS A 56 -16.52 1.33 4.72
CA LYS A 56 -16.80 2.54 5.49
C LYS A 56 -15.77 3.63 5.23
N TYR A 57 -14.48 3.34 5.29
CA TYR A 57 -13.44 4.34 5.00
C TYR A 57 -13.46 4.81 3.54
N THR A 58 -13.75 3.90 2.61
CA THR A 58 -13.94 4.24 1.19
C THR A 58 -15.11 5.21 0.99
N ASN A 59 -16.23 4.99 1.67
CA ASN A 59 -17.38 5.89 1.64
C ASN A 59 -17.08 7.25 2.28
N ILE A 60 -16.33 7.29 3.38
CA ILE A 60 -15.89 8.55 4.00
C ILE A 60 -15.00 9.33 3.02
N LEU A 61 -14.07 8.65 2.35
CA LEU A 61 -13.19 9.26 1.34
C LEU A 61 -13.98 9.81 0.15
N LEU A 62 -14.97 9.06 -0.36
CA LEU A 62 -15.85 9.53 -1.43
C LEU A 62 -16.56 10.83 -1.03
N ARG A 63 -17.21 10.83 0.13
CA ARG A 63 -17.94 12.00 0.63
C ARG A 63 -17.03 13.19 0.88
N TYR A 64 -15.84 12.97 1.42
CA TYR A 64 -14.84 14.02 1.61
C TYR A 64 -14.44 14.66 0.28
N ASN A 65 -14.14 13.83 -0.74
CA ASN A 65 -13.77 14.30 -2.06
C ASN A 65 -14.93 15.03 -2.74
N GLN A 66 -16.15 14.49 -2.67
CA GLN A 66 -17.34 15.11 -3.25
C GLN A 66 -17.70 16.45 -2.63
N ARG A 67 -17.52 16.62 -1.32
CA ARG A 67 -17.71 17.91 -0.64
C ARG A 67 -16.70 18.96 -1.09
N ARG A 68 -15.49 18.56 -1.48
CA ARG A 68 -14.41 19.47 -1.87
C ARG A 68 -14.43 19.81 -3.36
N LEU A 69 -14.79 18.86 -4.21
CA LEU A 69 -14.58 18.94 -5.65
C LEU A 69 -15.88 18.91 -6.46
N GLY A 70 -17.00 18.50 -5.87
CA GLY A 70 -18.23 18.20 -6.58
C GLY A 70 -18.46 16.70 -6.76
N LEU A 71 -19.66 16.31 -7.18
CA LEU A 71 -20.07 14.89 -7.22
C LEU A 71 -19.23 14.05 -8.19
N ILE A 72 -18.97 14.58 -9.39
CA ILE A 72 -18.28 13.87 -10.48
C ILE A 72 -16.78 13.85 -10.22
N GLU A 73 -16.20 15.03 -9.98
CA GLU A 73 -14.78 15.23 -9.72
C GLU A 73 -14.36 14.52 -8.43
N GLY A 74 -15.23 14.50 -7.41
CA GLY A 74 -15.00 13.75 -6.18
C GLY A 74 -14.93 12.24 -6.40
N ALA A 75 -15.76 11.70 -7.29
CA ALA A 75 -15.73 10.29 -7.66
C ALA A 75 -14.47 9.95 -8.50
N GLN A 76 -14.09 10.82 -9.44
CA GLN A 76 -12.83 10.68 -10.18
C GLN A 76 -11.62 10.70 -9.23
N ARG A 77 -11.62 11.62 -8.25
CA ARG A 77 -10.58 11.70 -7.24
C ARG A 77 -10.49 10.45 -6.36
N LEU A 78 -11.63 9.84 -6.02
CA LEU A 78 -11.64 8.55 -5.34
C LEU A 78 -10.94 7.48 -6.20
N ALA A 79 -11.27 7.39 -7.49
CA ALA A 79 -10.67 6.41 -8.39
C ALA A 79 -9.13 6.57 -8.47
N GLU A 80 -8.64 7.82 -8.51
CA GLU A 80 -7.19 8.10 -8.43
C GLU A 80 -6.56 7.59 -7.13
N CYS A 81 -7.22 7.86 -5.99
CA CYS A 81 -6.74 7.43 -4.67
C CYS A 81 -6.68 5.90 -4.57
N ILE A 82 -7.73 5.19 -5.02
CA ILE A 82 -7.75 3.72 -5.03
C ILE A 82 -6.72 3.15 -6.00
N SER A 83 -6.47 3.81 -7.14
CA SER A 83 -5.38 3.41 -8.04
C SER A 83 -4.01 3.51 -7.37
N LEU A 84 -3.77 4.47 -6.46
CA LEU A 84 -2.53 4.53 -5.69
C LEU A 84 -2.41 3.35 -4.72
N VAL A 85 -3.50 2.98 -4.04
CA VAL A 85 -3.52 1.82 -3.14
C VAL A 85 -3.13 0.54 -3.88
N ASN A 86 -3.74 0.29 -5.04
CA ASN A 86 -3.47 -0.91 -5.83
C ASN A 86 -2.00 -0.96 -6.29
N ARG A 87 -1.48 0.16 -6.81
CA ARG A 87 -0.06 0.25 -7.21
C ARG A 87 0.90 0.06 -6.03
N SER A 88 0.57 0.56 -4.84
CA SER A 88 1.39 0.34 -3.64
C SER A 88 1.45 -1.13 -3.25
N ILE A 89 0.34 -1.86 -3.39
CA ILE A 89 0.28 -3.30 -3.10
C ILE A 89 1.09 -4.09 -4.12
N GLU A 90 0.94 -3.78 -5.41
CA GLU A 90 1.74 -4.40 -6.48
C GLU A 90 3.25 -4.16 -6.27
N ASN A 91 3.64 -2.92 -5.95
CA ASN A 91 5.02 -2.58 -5.66
C ASN A 91 5.55 -3.31 -4.41
N ALA A 92 4.73 -3.44 -3.36
CA ALA A 92 5.10 -4.19 -2.16
C ALA A 92 5.31 -5.69 -2.49
N TYR A 93 4.42 -6.27 -3.30
CA TYR A 93 4.52 -7.65 -3.77
C TYR A 93 5.81 -7.87 -4.59
N ALA A 94 6.07 -7.01 -5.58
CA ALA A 94 7.27 -7.06 -6.41
C ALA A 94 8.55 -6.89 -5.57
N GLY A 95 8.57 -5.92 -4.64
CA GLY A 95 9.69 -5.69 -3.74
C GLY A 95 10.00 -6.90 -2.87
N ARG A 96 8.96 -7.57 -2.35
CA ARG A 96 9.12 -8.81 -1.58
C ARG A 96 9.70 -9.95 -2.41
N LEU A 97 9.20 -10.16 -3.63
CA LEU A 97 9.74 -11.19 -4.53
C LEU A 97 11.22 -10.96 -4.85
N MET A 98 11.58 -9.72 -5.20
CA MET A 98 12.97 -9.36 -5.47
C MET A 98 13.87 -9.63 -4.28
N LEU A 99 13.44 -9.23 -3.07
CA LEU A 99 14.22 -9.43 -1.86
C LEU A 99 14.37 -10.91 -1.50
N SER A 100 13.31 -11.69 -1.68
CA SER A 100 13.34 -13.15 -1.46
C SER A 100 14.32 -13.84 -2.42
N HIS A 101 14.34 -13.42 -3.69
CA HIS A 101 15.29 -13.94 -4.68
C HIS A 101 16.74 -13.55 -4.34
N GLN A 102 16.97 -12.30 -3.92
CA GLN A 102 18.31 -11.84 -3.53
C GLN A 102 18.88 -12.63 -2.35
N ILE A 103 18.07 -12.87 -1.32
CA ILE A 103 18.48 -13.65 -0.14
C ILE A 103 18.82 -15.10 -0.53
N LYS A 104 18.00 -15.73 -1.37
CA LYS A 104 18.17 -17.14 -1.76
C LYS A 104 19.42 -17.37 -2.63
N HIS A 105 19.75 -16.43 -3.51
CA HIS A 105 20.79 -16.65 -4.52
C HIS A 105 22.13 -15.98 -4.23
N TYR A 106 22.17 -14.94 -3.40
CA TYR A 106 23.38 -14.15 -3.19
C TYR A 106 23.90 -14.14 -1.75
N SER A 107 23.28 -14.94 -0.85
CA SER A 107 23.65 -14.97 0.59
C SER A 107 23.74 -13.56 1.19
N MET A 108 22.92 -12.63 0.68
CA MET A 108 23.01 -11.22 1.05
C MET A 108 22.48 -11.02 2.46
N ASP A 109 23.37 -10.61 3.35
CA ASP A 109 23.00 -10.15 4.68
C ASP A 109 22.14 -8.89 4.56
N VAL A 110 20.89 -8.94 5.01
CA VAL A 110 19.95 -7.80 5.00
C VAL A 110 20.37 -6.69 5.98
N SER A 111 21.48 -6.82 6.70
CA SER A 111 22.04 -5.81 7.61
C SER A 111 22.31 -4.44 6.96
N TYR A 112 22.59 -4.38 5.65
CA TYR A 112 22.77 -3.10 4.94
C TYR A 112 21.45 -2.34 4.71
N LEU A 113 20.29 -3.00 4.87
CA LEU A 113 19.00 -2.31 4.83
C LEU A 113 18.83 -1.52 6.12
N LYS A 114 18.53 -0.23 5.98
CA LYS A 114 18.37 0.73 7.09
C LYS A 114 17.34 0.28 8.16
N CYS A 115 16.47 -0.67 7.82
CA CYS A 115 15.50 -1.31 8.71
C CYS A 115 15.55 -2.86 8.57
N SER A 116 16.74 -3.46 8.68
CA SER A 116 16.98 -4.89 8.50
C SER A 116 16.00 -5.78 9.29
N ASN A 117 15.72 -5.47 10.55
CA ASN A 117 14.75 -6.20 11.39
C ASN A 117 13.30 -6.13 10.88
N PHE A 118 12.88 -4.99 10.34
CA PHE A 118 11.55 -4.85 9.74
C PHE A 118 11.45 -5.66 8.45
N MET A 119 12.47 -5.56 7.58
CA MET A 119 12.51 -6.29 6.31
C MET A 119 12.60 -7.80 6.54
N LYS A 120 13.34 -8.23 7.56
CA LYS A 120 13.38 -9.64 8.01
C LYS A 120 11.99 -10.12 8.41
N LYS A 121 11.25 -9.37 9.24
CA LYS A 121 9.87 -9.70 9.61
C LYS A 121 8.88 -9.68 8.44
N VAL A 122 9.07 -8.79 7.46
CA VAL A 122 8.25 -8.73 6.24
C VAL A 122 8.45 -9.97 5.37
N LEU A 123 9.66 -10.56 5.39
CA LEU A 123 9.99 -11.79 4.68
C LEU A 123 9.61 -13.06 5.45
N GLU A 124 9.67 -13.02 6.79
CA GLU A 124 9.33 -14.14 7.68
C GLU A 124 7.81 -14.39 7.76
N ARG A 125 6.95 -13.44 7.38
CA ARG A 125 5.48 -13.65 7.27
C ARG A 125 5.06 -14.41 6.01
N CYS A 126 5.84 -15.39 5.58
CA CYS A 126 5.37 -16.46 4.71
C CYS A 126 4.77 -17.52 5.63
N ASP A 127 3.44 -17.56 5.74
CA ASP A 127 2.59 -18.73 5.98
C ASP A 127 1.11 -18.31 5.95
#